data_AF-A0A397C9Y0-F1
#
_entry.id   AF-A0A397C9Y0-F1
#
_cell.length_a   1.000
_cell.length_b   1.000
_cell.length_c   1.000
_cell.angle_alpha   90.00
_cell.angle_beta   90.00
_cell.angle_gamma   90.00
#
_symmetry.space_group_name_H-M   'P 1'
#
loop_
_entity.id
_entity.type
_entity.pdbx_description
1 polymer ?
#
loop_
_entity_poly.entity_id
_entity_poly.type
_entity_poly.pdbx_seq_one_letter_code
_entity_poly.pdbx_strand_id
1 'polypeptide(L)'
;MQVVYLLLTLGLAPSVVHADCDADVTTANAVTLTQACTDDLQGGTPPTFETVFADYRTNANSIYMYGLCGSATCNAEITASTYTTCSPATSVTSYSAEIAGFTAACAALSSGITGTCTESNIADNQWAKNLVNLDVACATALNKTPGTGWYTNAFSLLDITTANTITTNYCWSTDCVALATSTKATLASCTDAAGKNLFTDIGDVINHCL
;
A
#
# COMPACT_ATOMS: atom_id res chain seq x y z
N MET A 1 41.70 63.59 14.74
CA MET A 1 40.38 63.53 14.08
C MET A 1 40.34 62.26 13.25
N GLN A 2 39.66 61.23 13.74
CA GLN A 2 39.52 59.93 13.08
C GLN A 2 38.26 59.94 12.21
N VAL A 3 38.41 59.48 10.96
CA VAL A 3 37.30 59.22 10.03
C VAL A 3 36.81 57.81 10.28
N VAL A 4 35.55 57.68 10.71
CA VAL A 4 34.88 56.38 10.92
C VAL A 4 34.11 56.03 9.66
N TYR A 5 34.51 54.94 9.00
CA TYR A 5 33.77 54.34 7.89
C TYR A 5 32.62 53.50 8.44
N LEU A 6 31.39 53.82 8.03
CA LEU A 6 30.19 53.01 8.26
C LEU A 6 30.08 52.02 7.10
N LEU A 7 30.31 50.73 7.36
CA LEU A 7 29.97 49.64 6.44
C LEU A 7 28.61 49.06 6.86
N LEU A 8 27.58 49.33 6.05
CA LEU A 8 26.32 48.60 6.08
C LEU A 8 26.55 47.20 5.51
N THR A 9 26.60 46.19 6.37
CA THR A 9 26.44 44.81 5.94
C THR A 9 24.94 44.48 5.93
N LEU A 10 24.37 44.34 4.73
CA LEU A 10 23.10 43.63 4.57
C LEU A 10 23.32 42.19 5.07
N GLY A 11 22.72 41.86 6.20
CA GLY A 11 22.60 40.50 6.68
C GLY A 11 21.68 39.71 5.75
N LEU A 12 22.26 39.09 4.71
CA LEU A 12 21.75 37.81 4.22
C LEU A 12 21.89 36.86 5.40
N ALA A 13 20.77 36.53 6.06
CA ALA A 13 20.76 35.42 6.99
C ALA A 13 21.28 34.20 6.22
N PRO A 14 22.38 33.56 6.64
CA PRO A 14 22.70 32.25 6.12
C PRO A 14 21.52 31.38 6.54
N SER A 15 20.68 30.99 5.58
CA SER A 15 19.89 29.76 5.72
C SER A 15 20.91 28.72 6.13
N VAL A 16 20.85 28.30 7.40
CA VAL A 16 21.69 27.24 7.93
C VAL A 16 21.32 26.02 7.11
N VAL A 17 22.11 25.75 6.08
CA VAL A 17 22.15 24.44 5.44
C VAL A 17 22.51 23.53 6.60
N HIS A 18 21.54 22.79 7.11
CA HIS A 18 21.81 21.72 8.05
C HIS A 18 22.75 20.79 7.28
N ALA A 19 24.04 20.81 7.60
CA ALA A 19 25.06 20.06 6.85
C ALA A 19 24.74 18.55 6.79
N ASP A 20 23.82 18.12 7.67
CA ASP A 20 23.36 16.76 7.83
C ASP A 20 21.89 16.55 7.39
N CYS A 21 21.20 17.52 6.75
CA CYS A 21 19.79 17.34 6.38
C CYS A 21 19.57 16.14 5.45
N ASP A 22 20.45 15.94 4.46
CA ASP A 22 20.39 14.78 3.58
C ASP A 22 20.49 13.47 4.37
N ALA A 23 21.33 13.44 5.41
CA ALA A 23 21.48 12.28 6.28
C ALA A 23 20.25 12.07 7.19
N ASP A 24 19.67 13.15 7.72
CA ASP A 24 18.45 13.12 8.52
C ASP A 24 17.27 12.61 7.70
N VAL A 25 17.09 13.13 6.48
CA VAL A 25 16.04 12.68 5.56
C VAL A 25 16.27 11.23 5.16
N THR A 26 17.51 10.83 4.88
CA THR A 26 17.83 9.42 4.56
C THR A 26 17.47 8.50 5.73
N THR A 27 17.80 8.90 6.96
CA THR A 27 17.46 8.14 8.17
C THR A 27 15.94 8.09 8.38
N ALA A 28 15.25 9.21 8.21
CA ALA A 28 13.80 9.31 8.33
C ALA A 28 13.07 8.47 7.26
N ASN A 29 13.60 8.42 6.02
CA ASN A 29 13.09 7.60 4.93
C ASN A 29 13.22 6.11 5.23
N ALA A 30 14.27 5.70 5.95
CA ALA A 30 14.53 4.32 6.34
C ALA A 30 13.73 3.86 7.57
N VAL A 31 12.98 4.75 8.24
CA VAL A 31 12.07 4.36 9.34
C VAL A 31 11.05 3.39 8.78
N THR A 32 10.97 2.21 9.38
CA THR A 32 9.96 1.20 9.07
C THR A 32 8.72 1.42 9.92
N LEU A 33 7.56 1.10 9.37
CA LEU A 33 6.35 0.97 10.18
C LEU A 33 6.55 -0.08 11.28
N THR A 34 5.80 0.03 12.37
CA THR A 34 5.82 -1.00 13.41
C THR A 34 5.27 -2.32 12.88
N GLN A 35 5.65 -3.43 13.53
CA GLN A 35 5.08 -4.73 13.21
C GLN A 35 3.57 -4.74 13.45
N ALA A 36 3.07 -4.05 14.48
CA ALA A 36 1.63 -3.96 14.75
C ALA A 36 0.86 -3.29 13.61
N CYS A 37 1.35 -2.16 13.10
CA CYS A 37 0.79 -1.55 11.90
C CYS A 37 0.91 -2.49 10.70
N THR A 38 2.06 -3.14 10.50
CA THR A 38 2.27 -4.05 9.38
C THR A 38 1.32 -5.25 9.41
N ASP A 39 1.05 -5.81 10.59
CA ASP A 39 0.12 -6.92 10.78
C ASP A 39 -1.32 -6.51 10.44
N ASP A 40 -1.72 -5.26 10.76
CA ASP A 40 -2.99 -4.69 10.30
C ASP A 40 -3.06 -4.54 8.76
N LEU A 41 -1.91 -4.50 8.08
CA LEU A 41 -1.77 -4.43 6.61
C LEU A 41 -1.57 -5.82 5.96
N GLN A 42 -2.03 -6.89 6.60
CA GLN A 42 -1.83 -8.30 6.21
C GLN A 42 -0.44 -8.89 6.49
N GLY A 43 0.40 -8.19 7.24
CA GLY A 43 1.69 -8.68 7.72
C GLY A 43 2.82 -8.66 6.69
N GLY A 44 3.89 -9.39 7.00
CA GLY A 44 5.11 -9.44 6.18
C GLY A 44 6.21 -8.52 6.70
N THR A 45 7.13 -8.14 5.82
CA THR A 45 8.23 -7.22 6.16
C THR A 45 7.68 -5.80 6.27
N PRO A 46 7.88 -5.11 7.40
CA PRO A 46 7.41 -3.74 7.57
C PRO A 46 7.96 -2.81 6.48
N PRO A 47 7.08 -2.07 5.75
CA PRO A 47 7.54 -1.15 4.73
C PRO A 47 8.17 0.09 5.38
N THR A 48 9.08 0.73 4.64
CA THR A 48 9.68 2.00 5.06
C THR A 48 8.77 3.18 4.74
N PHE A 49 9.00 4.31 5.42
CA PHE A 49 8.34 5.58 5.11
C PHE A 49 8.57 5.96 3.66
N GLU A 50 9.78 5.79 3.13
CA GLU A 50 10.04 6.02 1.71
C GLU A 50 9.17 5.13 0.81
N THR A 51 9.06 3.84 1.10
CA THR A 51 8.23 2.91 0.29
C THR A 51 6.78 3.39 0.22
N VAL A 52 6.22 3.73 1.38
CA VAL A 52 4.83 4.17 1.52
C VAL A 52 4.59 5.52 0.85
N PHE A 53 5.41 6.52 1.20
CA PHE A 53 5.14 7.90 0.79
C PHE A 53 5.62 8.22 -0.62
N ALA A 54 6.59 7.48 -1.16
CA ALA A 54 6.91 7.50 -2.59
C ALA A 54 5.72 7.00 -3.43
N ASP A 55 5.13 5.88 -3.01
CA ASP A 55 3.97 5.30 -3.67
C ASP A 55 2.77 6.25 -3.59
N TYR A 56 2.43 6.74 -2.39
CA TYR A 56 1.37 7.74 -2.18
C TYR A 56 1.54 8.99 -3.07
N ARG A 57 2.75 9.57 -3.11
CA ARG A 57 3.04 10.76 -3.92
C ARG A 57 2.65 10.57 -5.39
N THR A 58 2.83 9.36 -5.92
CA THR A 58 2.50 9.04 -7.31
C THR A 58 1.07 8.56 -7.48
N ASN A 59 0.47 7.98 -6.44
CA ASN A 59 -0.86 7.41 -6.44
C ASN A 59 -1.56 7.63 -5.09
N ALA A 60 -2.45 8.62 -5.04
CA ALA A 60 -3.24 8.91 -3.84
C ALA A 60 -4.19 7.77 -3.41
N ASN A 61 -4.50 6.84 -4.32
CA ASN A 61 -5.42 5.72 -4.12
C ASN A 61 -4.67 4.38 -4.05
N SER A 62 -3.49 4.38 -3.45
CA SER A 62 -2.66 3.18 -3.38
C SER A 62 -3.08 2.21 -2.28
N ILE A 63 -2.55 0.98 -2.35
CA ILE A 63 -2.77 -0.06 -1.35
C ILE A 63 -2.32 0.44 0.03
N TYR A 64 -1.16 1.10 0.09
CA TYR A 64 -0.64 1.65 1.34
C TYR A 64 -1.55 2.76 1.88
N MET A 65 -2.05 3.69 1.07
CA MET A 65 -2.94 4.72 1.59
C MET A 65 -4.25 4.16 2.12
N TYR A 66 -4.90 3.25 1.39
CA TYR A 66 -6.11 2.59 1.90
C TYR A 66 -5.83 1.84 3.20
N GLY A 67 -4.73 1.09 3.27
CA GLY A 67 -4.38 0.31 4.44
C GLY A 67 -4.07 1.19 5.66
N LEU A 68 -3.22 2.20 5.48
CA LEU A 68 -2.81 3.10 6.57
C LEU A 68 -3.95 3.97 7.08
N CYS A 69 -4.85 4.41 6.21
CA CYS A 69 -6.04 5.16 6.62
C CYS A 69 -7.09 4.27 7.30
N GLY A 70 -7.19 3.00 6.89
CA GLY A 70 -8.10 2.01 7.47
C GLY A 70 -7.64 1.45 8.82
N SER A 71 -6.34 1.42 9.09
CA SER A 71 -5.80 0.99 10.38
C SER A 71 -5.63 2.18 11.35
N ALA A 72 -6.34 2.11 12.49
CA ALA A 72 -6.16 3.07 13.57
C ALA A 72 -4.74 3.04 14.15
N THR A 73 -4.10 1.86 14.19
CA THR A 73 -2.72 1.66 14.65
C THR A 73 -1.75 2.42 13.74
N CYS A 74 -1.82 2.16 12.43
CA CYS A 74 -0.98 2.81 11.44
C CYS A 74 -1.19 4.33 11.40
N ASN A 75 -2.45 4.77 11.45
CA ASN A 75 -2.78 6.19 11.43
C ASN A 75 -2.20 6.93 12.64
N ALA A 76 -2.33 6.34 13.84
CA ALA A 76 -1.74 6.88 15.06
C ALA A 76 -0.20 6.94 14.96
N GLU A 77 0.43 5.91 14.41
CA GLU A 77 1.87 5.85 14.22
C GLU A 77 2.38 6.96 13.28
N ILE A 78 1.75 7.15 12.11
CA ILE A 78 2.13 8.22 11.18
C ILE A 78 1.91 9.59 11.81
N THR A 79 0.78 9.80 12.48
CA THR A 79 0.43 11.08 13.13
C THR A 79 1.39 11.43 14.28
N ALA A 80 1.91 10.43 14.99
CA ALA A 80 2.89 10.60 16.06
C ALA A 80 4.35 10.70 15.55
N SER A 81 4.60 10.49 14.25
CA SER A 81 5.95 10.47 13.70
C SER A 81 6.62 11.86 13.77
N THR A 82 7.89 11.87 14.17
CA THR A 82 8.71 13.10 14.21
C THR A 82 9.57 13.21 12.95
N TYR A 83 8.95 13.16 11.78
CA TYR A 83 9.68 13.24 10.51
C TYR A 83 10.37 14.61 10.36
N THR A 84 11.61 14.62 9.84
CA THR A 84 12.39 15.85 9.70
C THR A 84 11.74 16.82 8.70
N THR A 85 11.70 18.11 9.06
CA THR A 85 11.19 19.18 8.19
C THR A 85 12.31 19.97 7.52
N CYS A 86 13.56 19.53 7.66
CA CYS A 86 14.67 20.17 6.97
C CYS A 86 14.52 19.97 5.45
N SER A 87 14.98 20.94 4.66
CA SER A 87 15.00 20.84 3.20
C SER A 87 16.35 20.28 2.76
N PRO A 88 16.41 19.06 2.20
CA PRO A 88 17.67 18.47 1.74
C PRO A 88 18.20 19.18 0.50
N ALA A 89 19.47 18.96 0.18
CA ALA A 89 20.00 19.20 -1.15
C ALA A 89 19.34 18.22 -2.15
N THR A 90 19.49 18.47 -3.46
CA THR A 90 18.79 17.73 -4.52
C THR A 90 19.11 16.23 -4.61
N SER A 91 19.99 15.69 -3.75
CA SER A 91 20.41 14.29 -3.69
C SER A 91 19.42 13.36 -2.98
N VAL A 92 18.55 13.89 -2.11
CA VAL A 92 17.63 13.08 -1.30
C VAL A 92 16.21 13.64 -1.38
N THR A 93 15.24 12.73 -1.46
CA THR A 93 13.82 13.08 -1.51
C THR A 93 13.22 13.11 -0.11
N SER A 94 12.69 14.27 0.32
CA SER A 94 11.92 14.41 1.56
C SER A 94 10.44 14.07 1.32
N TYR A 95 9.79 13.43 2.30
CA TYR A 95 8.35 13.13 2.32
C TYR A 95 7.59 13.91 3.41
N SER A 96 8.18 15.00 3.90
CA SER A 96 7.62 15.80 4.99
C SER A 96 6.23 16.36 4.69
N ALA A 97 5.98 16.77 3.43
CA ALA A 97 4.69 17.30 3.02
C ALA A 97 3.60 16.21 2.99
N GLU A 98 3.94 15.02 2.51
CA GLU A 98 3.05 13.87 2.48
C GLU A 98 2.65 13.42 3.89
N ILE A 99 3.63 13.33 4.79
CA ILE A 99 3.42 12.94 6.19
C ILE A 99 2.59 13.99 6.92
N ALA A 100 2.92 15.28 6.77
CA ALA A 100 2.15 16.37 7.39
C ALA A 100 0.70 16.45 6.86
N GLY A 101 0.49 16.10 5.59
CA GLY A 101 -0.82 16.06 4.94
C GLY A 101 -1.60 14.77 5.17
N PHE A 102 -1.02 13.75 5.82
CA PHE A 102 -1.56 12.40 5.84
C PHE A 102 -2.97 12.31 6.43
N THR A 103 -3.23 12.94 7.58
CA THR A 103 -4.57 12.93 8.21
C THR A 103 -5.64 13.54 7.30
N ALA A 104 -5.31 14.64 6.62
CA ALA A 104 -6.24 15.29 5.68
C ALA A 104 -6.47 14.42 4.44
N ALA A 105 -5.41 13.76 3.94
CA ALA A 105 -5.51 12.82 2.83
C ALA A 105 -6.40 11.63 3.19
N CYS A 106 -6.28 11.06 4.39
CA CYS A 106 -7.18 10.00 4.86
C CYS A 106 -8.63 10.44 4.94
N ALA A 107 -8.90 11.64 5.45
CA ALA A 107 -10.27 12.17 5.50
C ALA A 107 -10.85 12.34 4.08
N ALA A 108 -10.06 12.83 3.14
CA ALA A 108 -10.47 12.96 1.74
C ALA A 108 -10.73 11.58 1.10
N LEU A 109 -9.83 10.62 1.30
CA LEU A 109 -9.96 9.25 0.81
C LEU A 109 -11.25 8.60 1.33
N SER A 110 -11.48 8.68 2.64
CA SER A 110 -12.68 8.17 3.31
C SER A 110 -13.96 8.73 2.70
N SER A 111 -14.00 10.05 2.48
CA SER A 111 -15.16 10.73 1.90
C SER A 111 -15.44 10.35 0.45
N GLY A 112 -14.43 9.85 -0.28
CA GLY A 112 -14.53 9.42 -1.67
C GLY A 112 -14.97 7.97 -1.84
N ILE A 113 -14.99 7.17 -0.77
CA ILE A 113 -15.39 5.77 -0.84
C ILE A 113 -16.90 5.67 -1.10
N THR A 114 -17.24 4.93 -2.14
CA THR A 114 -18.61 4.57 -2.48
C THR A 114 -18.77 3.06 -2.40
N GLY A 115 -19.89 2.58 -1.85
CA GLY A 115 -20.15 1.15 -1.59
C GLY A 115 -20.22 0.85 -0.10
N THR A 116 -19.93 -0.39 0.28
CA THR A 116 -19.94 -0.83 1.69
C THR A 116 -18.56 -1.23 2.20
N CYS A 117 -17.54 -1.22 1.35
CA CYS A 117 -16.17 -1.49 1.76
C CYS A 117 -15.62 -0.31 2.56
N THR A 118 -14.93 -0.59 3.67
CA THR A 118 -14.07 0.40 4.35
C THR A 118 -12.75 0.56 3.60
N GLU A 119 -11.94 1.54 4.02
CA GLU A 119 -10.57 1.72 3.54
C GLU A 119 -9.76 0.42 3.68
N SER A 120 -9.85 -0.24 4.84
CA SER A 120 -9.15 -1.52 5.10
C SER A 120 -9.62 -2.60 4.13
N ASN A 121 -10.93 -2.75 3.92
CA ASN A 121 -11.46 -3.71 2.96
C ASN A 121 -10.97 -3.46 1.53
N ILE A 122 -10.84 -2.18 1.14
CA ILE A 122 -10.35 -1.81 -0.19
C ILE A 122 -8.86 -2.16 -0.30
N ALA A 123 -8.07 -1.85 0.73
CA ALA A 123 -6.66 -2.25 0.80
C ALA A 123 -6.53 -3.77 0.64
N ASP A 124 -7.36 -4.54 1.36
CA ASP A 124 -7.31 -5.99 1.31
C ASP A 124 -7.67 -6.57 -0.05
N ASN A 125 -8.73 -6.02 -0.66
CA ASN A 125 -9.12 -6.37 -2.02
C ASN A 125 -8.02 -6.03 -3.04
N GLN A 126 -7.34 -4.90 -2.88
CA GLN A 126 -6.24 -4.51 -3.76
C GLN A 126 -5.00 -5.39 -3.53
N TRP A 127 -4.72 -5.78 -2.29
CA TRP A 127 -3.65 -6.73 -1.98
C TRP A 127 -3.92 -8.09 -2.67
N ALA A 128 -5.14 -8.62 -2.51
CA ALA A 128 -5.56 -9.85 -3.18
C ALA A 128 -5.43 -9.76 -4.72
N LYS A 129 -5.78 -8.62 -5.31
CA LYS A 129 -5.73 -8.40 -6.76
C LYS A 129 -4.31 -8.22 -7.30
N ASN A 130 -3.43 -7.57 -6.55
CA ASN A 130 -2.17 -7.07 -7.08
C ASN A 130 -0.92 -7.75 -6.50
N LEU A 131 -1.00 -8.34 -5.31
CA LEU A 131 0.16 -8.83 -4.56
C LEU A 131 0.11 -10.32 -4.22
N VAL A 132 -1.08 -10.94 -4.20
CA VAL A 132 -1.17 -12.41 -4.09
C VAL A 132 -0.62 -13.03 -5.37
N ASN A 133 0.36 -13.91 -5.21
CA ASN A 133 1.02 -14.60 -6.31
C ASN A 133 0.63 -16.07 -6.35
N LEU A 134 0.68 -16.66 -7.56
CA LEU A 134 0.57 -18.10 -7.73
C LEU A 134 1.75 -18.80 -7.06
N ASP A 135 1.44 -19.73 -6.16
CA ASP A 135 2.45 -20.69 -5.69
C ASP A 135 2.87 -21.64 -6.82
N VAL A 136 3.96 -22.39 -6.58
CA VAL A 136 4.54 -23.29 -7.58
C VAL A 136 3.57 -24.37 -8.05
N ALA A 137 2.76 -24.92 -7.13
CA ALA A 137 1.90 -26.06 -7.43
C ALA A 137 0.66 -25.63 -8.22
N CYS A 138 0.00 -24.54 -7.80
CA CYS A 138 -1.11 -23.96 -8.53
C CYS A 138 -0.67 -23.43 -9.91
N ALA A 139 0.49 -22.74 -9.98
CA ALA A 139 1.03 -22.30 -11.27
C ALA A 139 1.28 -23.48 -12.23
N THR A 140 1.82 -24.59 -11.74
CA THR A 140 2.06 -25.80 -12.54
C THR A 140 0.75 -26.38 -13.07
N ALA A 141 -0.28 -26.49 -12.23
CA ALA A 141 -1.59 -27.01 -12.64
C ALA A 141 -2.26 -26.16 -13.74
N LEU A 142 -2.01 -24.85 -13.71
CA LEU A 142 -2.56 -23.89 -14.67
C LEU A 142 -1.65 -23.64 -15.88
N ASN A 143 -0.49 -24.29 -15.96
CA ASN A 143 0.56 -24.00 -16.95
C ASN A 143 0.93 -22.50 -16.98
N LYS A 144 1.16 -21.93 -15.80
CA LYS A 144 1.56 -20.53 -15.56
C LYS A 144 2.94 -20.48 -14.91
N THR A 145 3.51 -19.27 -14.85
CA THR A 145 4.77 -19.02 -14.17
C THR A 145 4.53 -18.80 -12.68
N PRO A 146 5.20 -19.54 -11.77
CA PRO A 146 5.15 -19.29 -10.33
C PRO A 146 5.57 -17.86 -10.00
N GLY A 147 5.01 -17.29 -8.93
CA GLY A 147 5.32 -15.92 -8.50
C GLY A 147 4.67 -14.82 -9.35
N THR A 148 3.83 -15.17 -10.33
CA THR A 148 3.01 -14.20 -11.07
C THR A 148 1.69 -13.94 -10.35
N GLY A 149 1.14 -12.73 -10.52
CA GLY A 149 -0.07 -12.30 -9.82
C GLY A 149 -1.25 -13.25 -10.05
N TRP A 150 -1.78 -13.82 -8.97
CA TRP A 150 -2.84 -14.81 -8.95
C TRP A 150 -4.13 -14.28 -9.59
N TYR A 151 -4.56 -13.08 -9.20
CA TYR A 151 -5.83 -12.55 -9.69
C TYR A 151 -5.83 -12.37 -11.22
N THR A 152 -4.82 -11.68 -11.75
CA THR A 152 -4.70 -11.39 -13.19
C THR A 152 -4.42 -12.65 -14.02
N ASN A 153 -3.62 -13.59 -13.53
CA ASN A 153 -3.17 -14.73 -14.34
C ASN A 153 -4.02 -16.00 -14.18
N ALA A 154 -4.88 -16.06 -13.15
CA ALA A 154 -5.72 -17.21 -12.87
C ALA A 154 -7.15 -16.82 -12.52
N PHE A 155 -7.38 -16.17 -11.37
CA PHE A 155 -8.73 -16.02 -10.81
C PHE A 155 -9.69 -15.22 -11.71
N SER A 156 -9.25 -14.10 -12.27
CA SER A 156 -10.08 -13.25 -13.15
C SER A 156 -10.41 -13.89 -14.51
N LEU A 157 -9.78 -15.02 -14.84
CA LEU A 157 -10.02 -15.77 -16.08
C LEU A 157 -11.02 -16.92 -15.88
N LEU A 158 -11.45 -17.17 -14.64
CA LEU A 158 -12.40 -18.23 -14.33
C LEU A 158 -13.80 -17.82 -14.80
N ASP A 159 -14.52 -18.79 -15.36
CA ASP A 159 -15.93 -18.65 -15.71
C ASP A 159 -16.64 -19.91 -15.20
N ILE A 160 -17.42 -19.74 -14.14
CA ILE A 160 -18.20 -20.81 -13.51
C ILE A 160 -19.56 -21.04 -14.17
N THR A 161 -19.91 -20.23 -15.18
CA THR A 161 -21.16 -20.35 -15.94
C THR A 161 -20.99 -21.20 -17.19
N THR A 162 -19.78 -21.27 -17.74
CA THR A 162 -19.47 -22.01 -18.96
C THR A 162 -18.30 -22.97 -18.75
N ALA A 163 -18.43 -24.21 -19.21
CA ALA A 163 -17.32 -25.16 -19.16
C ALA A 163 -16.11 -24.65 -19.95
N ASN A 164 -14.98 -24.48 -19.28
CA ASN A 164 -13.72 -24.06 -19.89
C ASN A 164 -12.52 -24.74 -19.21
N THR A 165 -11.43 -24.87 -19.96
CA THR A 165 -10.24 -25.62 -19.52
C THR A 165 -9.58 -25.00 -18.30
N ILE A 166 -9.51 -23.67 -18.21
CA ILE A 166 -8.83 -23.01 -17.08
C ILE A 166 -9.60 -23.23 -15.77
N THR A 167 -10.93 -23.12 -15.79
CA THR A 167 -11.78 -23.35 -14.61
C THR A 167 -11.72 -24.81 -14.18
N THR A 168 -11.75 -25.74 -15.15
CA THR A 168 -11.60 -27.18 -14.87
C THR A 168 -10.24 -27.48 -14.20
N ASN A 169 -9.15 -26.99 -14.77
CA ASN A 169 -7.80 -27.20 -14.21
C ASN A 169 -7.64 -26.54 -12.85
N TYR A 170 -8.23 -25.35 -12.65
CA TYR A 170 -8.22 -24.65 -11.37
C TYR A 170 -8.90 -25.48 -10.29
N CYS A 171 -10.11 -26.00 -10.56
CA CYS A 171 -10.85 -26.80 -9.61
C CYS A 171 -10.22 -28.17 -9.32
N TRP A 172 -9.48 -28.74 -10.27
CA TRP A 172 -8.74 -29.99 -10.06
C TRP A 172 -7.46 -29.80 -9.23
N SER A 173 -6.96 -28.57 -9.11
CA SER A 173 -5.81 -28.27 -8.28
C SER A 173 -6.24 -27.91 -6.86
N THR A 174 -5.96 -28.80 -5.91
CA THR A 174 -6.16 -28.53 -4.49
C THR A 174 -5.37 -27.31 -4.02
N ASP A 175 -4.20 -27.06 -4.61
CA ASP A 175 -3.38 -25.89 -4.29
C ASP A 175 -4.01 -24.58 -4.77
N CYS A 176 -4.59 -24.55 -5.98
CA CYS A 176 -5.31 -23.38 -6.46
C CYS A 176 -6.56 -23.08 -5.63
N VAL A 177 -7.31 -24.12 -5.23
CA VAL A 177 -8.46 -23.97 -4.34
C VAL A 177 -8.03 -23.54 -2.94
N ALA A 178 -6.91 -24.05 -2.43
CA ALA A 178 -6.34 -23.65 -1.14
C ALA A 178 -5.88 -22.19 -1.16
N LEU A 179 -5.22 -21.73 -2.23
CA LEU A 179 -4.81 -20.33 -2.42
C LEU A 179 -6.02 -19.39 -2.49
N ALA A 180 -7.08 -19.77 -3.20
CA ALA A 180 -8.35 -19.01 -3.18
C ALA A 180 -8.95 -18.97 -1.77
N THR A 181 -8.94 -20.09 -1.05
CA THR A 181 -9.48 -20.20 0.30
C THR A 181 -8.71 -19.33 1.30
N SER A 182 -7.38 -19.37 1.27
CA SER A 182 -6.54 -18.54 2.15
C SER A 182 -6.70 -17.05 1.83
N THR A 183 -6.75 -16.70 0.54
CA THR A 183 -7.01 -15.32 0.12
C THR A 183 -8.38 -14.85 0.58
N LYS A 184 -9.44 -15.66 0.40
CA LYS A 184 -10.78 -15.31 0.89
C LYS A 184 -10.82 -15.08 2.40
N ALA A 185 -10.04 -15.82 3.17
CA ALA A 185 -10.01 -15.71 4.62
C ALA A 185 -9.45 -14.37 5.14
N THR A 186 -8.70 -13.64 4.31
CA THR A 186 -8.21 -12.28 4.64
C THR A 186 -9.15 -11.19 4.16
N LEU A 187 -10.22 -11.53 3.43
CA LEU A 187 -11.18 -10.57 2.90
C LEU A 187 -12.45 -10.53 3.75
N ALA A 188 -12.99 -9.33 3.93
CA ALA A 188 -14.33 -9.15 4.45
C ALA A 188 -15.36 -8.98 3.32
N SER A 189 -16.57 -9.47 3.54
CA SER A 189 -17.67 -9.31 2.59
C SER A 189 -18.11 -7.85 2.52
N CYS A 190 -17.84 -7.19 1.40
CA CYS A 190 -18.24 -5.83 1.12
C CYS A 190 -18.38 -5.61 -0.39
N THR A 191 -19.16 -4.60 -0.79
CA THR A 191 -19.31 -4.21 -2.19
C THR A 191 -18.51 -2.96 -2.50
N ASP A 192 -17.71 -3.00 -3.56
CA ASP A 192 -17.00 -1.83 -4.08
C ASP A 192 -17.94 -0.85 -4.81
N ALA A 193 -17.35 0.23 -5.35
CA ALA A 193 -18.06 1.26 -6.10
C ALA A 193 -18.82 0.71 -7.34
N ALA A 194 -18.35 -0.40 -7.91
CA ALA A 194 -18.98 -1.07 -9.05
C ALA A 194 -20.02 -2.12 -8.62
N GLY A 195 -20.28 -2.25 -7.31
CA GLY A 195 -21.19 -3.25 -6.75
C GLY A 195 -20.61 -4.67 -6.74
N LYS A 196 -19.30 -4.83 -6.90
CA LYS A 196 -18.62 -6.14 -6.90
C LYS A 196 -18.14 -6.51 -5.50
N ASN A 197 -18.19 -7.80 -5.18
CA ASN A 197 -17.80 -8.32 -3.88
C ASN A 197 -16.83 -9.49 -4.07
N LEU A 198 -15.52 -9.21 -3.94
CA LEU A 198 -14.46 -10.18 -4.19
C LEU A 198 -14.55 -11.39 -3.26
N PHE A 199 -14.91 -11.19 -1.98
CA PHE A 199 -15.13 -12.29 -1.03
C PHE A 199 -16.21 -13.27 -1.53
N THR A 200 -17.31 -12.73 -2.07
CA THR A 200 -18.41 -13.52 -2.63
C THR A 200 -17.98 -14.20 -3.91
N ASP A 201 -17.35 -13.46 -4.83
CA ASP A 201 -16.86 -14.01 -6.10
C ASP A 201 -15.90 -15.19 -5.88
N ILE A 202 -14.98 -15.08 -4.91
CA ILE A 202 -14.07 -16.19 -4.55
C ILE A 202 -14.86 -17.34 -3.92
N GLY A 203 -15.86 -17.04 -3.09
CA GLY A 203 -16.73 -18.05 -2.50
C GLY A 203 -17.48 -18.87 -3.55
N ASP A 204 -17.98 -18.24 -4.59
CA ASP A 204 -18.70 -18.90 -5.68
C ASP A 204 -17.78 -19.83 -6.48
N VAL A 205 -16.55 -19.41 -6.75
CA VAL A 205 -15.52 -20.26 -7.38
C VAL A 205 -15.17 -21.46 -6.50
N ILE A 206 -14.93 -21.25 -5.21
CA ILE A 206 -14.62 -22.36 -4.28
C ILE A 206 -15.77 -23.36 -4.28
N ASN A 207 -17.02 -22.89 -4.15
CA ASN A 207 -18.20 -23.75 -4.15
C ASN A 207 -18.39 -24.51 -5.46
N HIS A 208 -18.04 -23.91 -6.60
CA HIS A 208 -18.09 -24.56 -7.90
C HIS A 208 -17.09 -25.73 -8.02
N CYS A 209 -15.96 -25.67 -7.32
CA CYS A 209 -14.92 -26.69 -7.37
C CYS A 209 -15.16 -27.89 -6.42
N LEU A 210 -16.22 -27.87 -5.60
CA LEU A 210 -16.55 -28.93 -4.63
C LEU A 210 -17.44 -30.04 -5.21
#